data_AF-A0A7C4H7T5-F1
#
_entry.id   AF-A0A7C4H7T5-F1
#
_cell.length_a   1.000
_cell.length_b   1.000
_cell.length_c   1.000
_cell.angle_alpha   90.00
_cell.angle_beta   90.00
_cell.angle_gamma   90.00
#
_symmetry.space_group_name_H-M   'P 1'
#
loop_
_entity.id
_entity.type
_entity.pdbx_description
1 polymer ?
#
loop_
_entity_poly.entity_id
_entity_poly.type
_entity_poly.pdbx_seq_one_letter_code
_entity_poly.pdbx_strand_id
1 'polypeptide(L)'
;MNTLLDMVRRTKGSVVTFNPKKVAVLAGIDTHPVVLTLVKDVIERLREKGLVTVFGRSKHGIKYAVHKESPLWSLAKEGFSVS
;
A
#
# COMPACT_ATOMS: atom_id res chain seq x y z
N MET A 1 3.40 6.06 -7.52
CA MET A 1 2.62 6.46 -6.32
C MET A 1 1.12 6.14 -6.46
N ASN A 2 0.52 6.19 -7.67
CA ASN A 2 -0.92 5.97 -7.86
C ASN A 2 -1.42 4.57 -7.49
N THR A 3 -0.60 3.52 -7.63
CA THR A 3 -1.04 2.13 -7.44
C THR A 3 -1.67 1.86 -6.08
N LEU A 4 -1.09 2.35 -4.97
CA LEU A 4 -1.68 2.17 -3.63
C LEU A 4 -3.01 2.93 -3.49
N LEU A 5 -3.07 4.17 -4.00
CA LEU A 5 -4.31 4.95 -4.01
C LEU A 5 -5.39 4.24 -4.83
N ASP A 6 -5.04 3.68 -5.99
CA ASP A 6 -5.97 2.97 -6.86
C ASP A 6 -6.45 1.65 -6.23
N MET A 7 -5.57 0.95 -5.51
CA MET A 7 -5.94 -0.23 -4.73
C MET A 7 -6.97 0.13 -3.65
N VAL A 8 -6.78 1.25 -2.95
CA VAL A 8 -7.76 1.73 -1.96
C VAL A 8 -9.05 2.18 -2.63
N ARG A 9 -8.98 2.97 -3.71
CA ARG A 9 -10.15 3.45 -4.48
C ARG A 9 -11.06 2.31 -4.91
N ARG A 10 -10.49 1.22 -5.41
CA ARG A 10 -11.23 0.04 -5.88
C ARG A 10 -11.76 -0.86 -4.77
N THR A 11 -11.28 -0.68 -3.53
CA THR A 11 -11.72 -1.49 -2.39
C THR A 11 -13.12 -1.07 -1.93
N LYS A 12 -14.04 -2.04 -1.83
CA LYS A 12 -15.41 -1.84 -1.30
C LYS A 12 -15.51 -2.06 0.22
N GLY A 13 -14.58 -2.83 0.81
CA GLY A 13 -14.50 -3.09 2.26
C GLY A 13 -13.81 -1.97 3.04
N SER A 14 -13.48 -2.23 4.31
CA SER A 14 -12.81 -1.29 5.23
C SER A 14 -11.29 -1.45 5.31
N VAL A 15 -10.71 -2.43 4.60
CA VAL A 15 -9.27 -2.69 4.60
C VAL A 15 -8.83 -3.21 3.24
N VAL A 16 -7.68 -2.74 2.77
CA VAL A 16 -6.98 -3.34 1.62
C VAL A 16 -5.66 -3.92 2.09
N THR A 17 -5.37 -5.15 1.67
CA THR A 17 -4.12 -5.82 2.03
C THR A 17 -3.26 -6.11 0.80
N PHE A 18 -1.94 -6.05 0.98
CA PHE A 18 -0.97 -6.21 -0.10
C PHE A 18 0.42 -6.62 0.40
N ASN A 19 1.28 -6.98 -0.54
CA ASN A 19 2.71 -7.20 -0.33
C ASN A 19 3.50 -6.43 -1.42
N PRO A 20 4.82 -6.29 -1.31
CA PRO A 20 5.63 -5.55 -2.28
C PRO A 20 5.47 -6.06 -3.72
N LYS A 21 5.38 -7.39 -3.90
CA LYS A 21 5.20 -8.01 -5.22
C LYS A 21 3.88 -7.59 -5.88
N LYS A 22 2.77 -7.57 -5.12
CA LYS A 22 1.46 -7.13 -5.63
C LYS A 22 1.48 -5.67 -6.06
N VAL A 23 2.16 -4.81 -5.29
CA VAL A 23 2.33 -3.40 -5.64
C VAL A 23 3.15 -3.26 -6.93
N ALA A 24 4.27 -3.99 -7.05
CA ALA A 24 5.12 -3.95 -8.24
C ALA A 24 4.37 -4.37 -9.51
N VAL A 25 3.67 -5.51 -9.46
CA VAL A 25 2.87 -6.01 -10.59
C VAL A 25 1.80 -5.01 -11.02
N LEU A 26 1.05 -4.45 -10.05
CA LEU A 26 -0.01 -3.47 -10.35
C LEU A 26 0.53 -2.11 -10.80
N ALA A 27 1.78 -1.80 -10.48
CA ALA A 27 2.48 -0.60 -10.97
C ALA A 27 3.12 -0.80 -12.34
N GLY A 28 3.08 -2.01 -12.91
CA GLY A 28 3.73 -2.33 -14.18
C GLY A 28 5.25 -2.29 -14.12
N ILE A 29 5.84 -2.50 -12.92
CA ILE A 29 7.29 -2.54 -12.73
C ILE A 29 7.76 -3.99 -12.53
N ASP A 30 9.03 -4.22 -12.86
CA ASP A 30 9.64 -5.53 -12.72
C ASP A 30 9.63 -6.05 -11.28
N THR A 31 9.68 -7.38 -11.14
CA THR A 31 9.66 -8.07 -9.84
C THR A 31 11.02 -8.65 -9.45
N HIS A 32 12.11 -8.12 -10.00
CA HIS A 32 13.46 -8.48 -9.60
C HIS A 32 13.69 -8.22 -8.09
N PRO A 33 14.49 -9.04 -7.38
CA PRO A 33 14.67 -8.92 -5.93
C PRO A 33 15.08 -7.51 -5.47
N VAL A 34 15.97 -6.85 -6.20
CA VAL A 34 16.41 -5.47 -5.90
C VAL A 34 15.24 -4.48 -5.98
N VAL A 35 14.38 -4.60 -6.99
CA VAL A 35 13.20 -3.73 -7.14
C VAL A 35 12.21 -3.97 -6.00
N LEU A 36 11.98 -5.23 -5.62
CA LEU A 36 11.07 -5.55 -4.50
C LEU A 36 11.60 -5.03 -3.16
N THR A 37 12.92 -5.00 -2.96
CA THR A 37 13.54 -4.37 -1.79
C THR A 37 13.26 -2.87 -1.74
N LEU A 38 13.40 -2.16 -2.87
CA LEU A 38 13.10 -0.73 -2.96
C LEU A 38 11.60 -0.44 -2.75
N VAL A 39 10.72 -1.24 -3.34
CA VAL A 39 9.26 -1.13 -3.10
C VAL A 39 8.94 -1.36 -1.62
N LYS A 40 9.59 -2.34 -0.99
CA LYS A 40 9.43 -2.57 0.45
C LYS A 40 9.91 -1.38 1.28
N ASP A 41 11.07 -0.81 0.98
CA ASP A 41 11.58 0.39 1.68
C ASP A 41 10.58 1.55 1.63
N VAL A 42 9.99 1.81 0.46
CA VAL A 42 8.94 2.84 0.32
C VAL A 42 7.71 2.51 1.17
N ILE A 43 7.26 1.25 1.20
CA ILE A 43 6.11 0.82 2.02
C ILE A 43 6.43 0.97 3.52
N GLU A 44 7.65 0.64 3.96
CA GLU A 44 8.08 0.82 5.36
C GLU A 44 8.10 2.30 5.75
N ARG A 45 8.57 3.20 4.89
CA ARG A 45 8.50 4.65 5.14
C ARG A 45 7.06 5.16 5.24
N LEU A 46 6.12 4.59 4.49
CA LEU A 46 4.69 4.90 4.65
C LEU A 46 4.14 4.36 5.98
N ARG A 47 4.61 3.19 6.41
CA ARG A 47 4.25 2.60 7.71
C ARG A 47 4.74 3.45 8.87
N GLU A 48 5.98 3.94 8.81
CA GLU A 48 6.55 4.85 9.81
C GLU A 48 5.75 6.14 9.94
N LYS A 49 5.11 6.59 8.87
CA LYS A 49 4.20 7.75 8.84
C LYS A 49 2.76 7.42 9.28
N GLY A 50 2.48 6.18 9.69
CA GLY A 50 1.14 5.73 10.08
C GLY A 50 0.14 5.57 8.93
N LEU A 51 0.60 5.63 7.67
CA LEU A 51 -0.28 5.54 6.50
C LEU A 51 -0.61 4.08 6.13
N VAL A 52 0.28 3.16 6.51
CA VAL A 52 0.20 1.71 6.26
C VAL A 52 0.47 0.99 7.58
N THR A 53 -0.11 -0.20 7.78
CA THR A 53 0.16 -1.06 8.94
C THR A 53 0.66 -2.45 8.50
N VAL A 54 1.29 -3.18 9.42
CA VAL A 54 1.55 -4.62 9.22
C VAL A 54 0.30 -5.38 9.60
N PHE A 55 -0.26 -6.12 8.65
CA PHE A 55 -1.42 -6.99 8.86
C PHE A 55 -1.01 -8.36 9.39
N GLY A 56 0.20 -8.81 9.08
CA GLY A 56 0.74 -10.07 9.55
C GLY A 56 1.91 -10.57 8.70
N ARG A 57 2.38 -11.77 9.02
CA ARG A 57 3.45 -12.46 8.28
C ARG A 57 2.91 -13.73 7.64
N SER A 58 3.36 -14.00 6.43
CA SER A 58 3.06 -15.23 5.68
C SER A 58 4.36 -15.93 5.25
N LYS A 59 4.23 -17.13 4.67
CA LYS A 59 5.36 -17.82 4.01
C LYS A 59 6.03 -17.01 2.90
N HIS A 60 5.33 -16.00 2.36
CA HIS A 60 5.82 -15.11 1.30
C HIS A 60 6.26 -13.73 1.83
N GLY A 61 6.42 -13.59 3.14
CA GLY A 61 6.86 -12.35 3.78
C GLY A 61 5.71 -11.55 4.42
N ILE A 62 5.99 -10.26 4.66
CA ILE A 62 5.10 -9.33 5.36
C ILE A 62 3.90 -9.00 4.48
N LYS A 63 2.72 -9.02 5.08
CA LYS A 63 1.46 -8.54 4.52
C LYS A 63 1.15 -7.20 5.17
N TYR A 64 1.00 -6.17 4.35
CA TYR A 64 0.66 -4.82 4.76
C TYR A 64 -0.82 -4.55 4.57
N ALA A 65 -1.34 -3.53 5.27
CA ALA A 65 -2.71 -3.07 5.15
C ALA A 65 -2.80 -1.54 5.12
N VAL A 66 -3.83 -1.04 4.44
CA VAL A 66 -4.36 0.30 4.62
C VAL A 66 -5.81 0.14 5.09
N HIS A 67 -6.10 0.66 6.27
CA HIS A 67 -7.43 0.65 6.88
C HIS A 67 -8.21 1.90 6.50
N LYS A 68 -9.54 1.87 6.62
CA LYS A 68 -10.43 3.01 6.33
C LYS A 68 -10.07 4.26 7.13
N GLU A 69 -9.54 4.08 8.32
CA GLU A 69 -9.15 5.15 9.25
C GLU A 69 -7.79 5.78 8.90
N SER A 70 -7.04 5.21 7.94
CA SER A 70 -5.77 5.78 7.50
C SER A 70 -5.99 7.08 6.73
N PRO A 71 -5.19 8.14 6.93
CA PRO A 71 -5.21 9.34 6.08
C PRO A 71 -5.03 9.03 4.60
N LEU A 72 -4.30 7.96 4.27
CA LEU A 72 -4.12 7.50 2.88
C LEU A 72 -5.44 7.03 2.26
N TRP A 73 -6.38 6.55 3.08
CA TRP A 73 -7.69 6.13 2.62
C TRP A 73 -8.58 7.29 2.22
N SER A 74 -8.69 8.31 3.08
CA SER A 74 -9.40 9.55 2.77
C SER A 74 -8.83 10.19 1.50
N LEU A 75 -7.51 10.32 1.41
CA LEU A 75 -6.84 10.84 0.22
C LEU A 75 -7.21 10.07 -1.06
N ALA A 76 -7.29 8.74 -0.97
CA ALA A 76 -7.64 7.90 -2.11
C ALA A 76 -9.12 8.06 -2.52
N LYS A 77 -10.05 8.12 -1.57
CA LYS A 77 -11.50 8.11 -1.82
C LYS A 77 -12.09 9.48 -2.11
N GLU A 78 -11.61 10.52 -1.43
CA GLU A 78 -12.22 11.85 -1.41
C GLU A 78 -11.43 12.85 -2.27
N GLY A 79 -10.16 12.55 -2.60
CA GLY A 79 -9.26 13.49 -3.24
C GLY A 79 -8.62 14.46 -2.24
N PHE A 80 -7.67 15.26 -2.68
CA PHE A 80 -6.98 16.24 -1.83
C PHE A 80 -7.85 17.50 -1.71
N SER A 81 -8.78 17.56 -0.76
CA SER A 81 -9.48 18.80 -0.41
C SER A 81 -8.66 19.54 0.63
N VAL A 82 -7.81 20.48 0.17
CA VAL A 82 -7.21 21.49 1.05
C VAL A 82 -8.35 22.46 1.41
N SER A 83 -8.67 22.55 2.69
CA SER A 83 -9.49 23.64 3.26
C SER A 83 -8.60 24.84 3.56
#